data_AF-A0A3P1UJ53-F1
#
_entry.id   AF-A0A3P1UJ53-F1
#
_cell.length_a   1.000
_cell.length_b   1.000
_cell.length_c   1.000
_cell.angle_alpha   90.00
_cell.angle_beta   90.00
_cell.angle_gamma   90.00
#
_symmetry.space_group_name_H-M   'P 1'
#
loop_
_entity.id
_entity.type
_entity.pdbx_description
1 polymer ?
#
loop_
_entity_poly.entity_id
_entity_poly.type
_entity_poly.pdbx_seq_one_letter_code
_entity_poly.pdbx_strand_id
1 'polypeptide(L)' 'MAIGRVITFLKGYGFIKAEPINVFFHRAAVDGDVPKAGDMVRYDAMPSGRSSPKATSVRVIDPDVLAEAERVFGSA' A
#
# COMPACT_ATOMS: atom_id res chain seq x y z
N MET A 1 -4.51 9.46 0.85
CA MET A 1 -3.26 8.69 0.76
C MET A 1 -2.94 8.03 2.09
N ALA A 2 -2.83 6.71 2.06
CA ALA A 2 -2.42 5.84 3.16
C ALA A 2 -1.18 5.04 2.75
N ILE A 3 -0.43 4.57 3.75
CA ILE A 3 0.74 3.72 3.56
C ILE A 3 0.47 2.41 4.29
N GLY A 4 0.88 1.31 3.68
CA GLY A 4 0.73 -0.01 4.29
C GLY A 4 1.67 -1.02 3.69
N ARG A 5 1.79 -2.15 4.37
CA ARG A 5 2.68 -3.24 3.95
C ARG A 5 1.93 -4.27 3.13
N VAL A 6 2.46 -4.67 2.00
CA VAL A 6 1.86 -5.72 1.17
C VAL A 6 2.01 -7.06 1.88
N ILE A 7 0.88 -7.72 2.15
CA ILE A 7 0.85 -9.06 2.76
C ILE A 7 1.06 -10.12 1.68
N THR A 8 0.36 -9.96 0.55
CA THR A 8 0.41 -10.91 -0.55
C THR A 8 0.11 -10.21 -1.86
N PHE A 9 0.73 -10.68 -2.94
CA PHE A 9 0.42 -10.30 -4.31
C PHE A 9 0.54 -11.54 -5.21
N LEU A 10 -0.59 -12.09 -5.63
CA LEU A 10 -0.69 -13.34 -6.37
C LEU A 10 -1.76 -13.22 -7.46
N LYS A 11 -1.50 -13.82 -8.63
CA LYS A 11 -2.48 -13.94 -9.72
C LYS A 11 -3.18 -12.63 -10.12
N GLY A 12 -2.49 -11.49 -9.99
CA GLY A 12 -3.00 -10.18 -10.42
C GLY A 12 -3.80 -9.42 -9.37
N TYR A 13 -3.81 -9.85 -8.10
CA TYR A 13 -4.38 -9.07 -6.99
C TYR A 13 -3.58 -9.29 -5.70
N GLY A 14 -3.83 -8.46 -4.70
CA GLY A 14 -3.16 -8.55 -3.42
C GLY A 14 -3.90 -7.89 -2.28
N PHE A 15 -3.28 -7.96 -1.11
CA PHE A 15 -3.77 -7.33 0.12
C PHE A 15 -2.68 -6.51 0.79
N ILE A 16 -3.08 -5.34 1.27
CA ILE A 16 -2.24 -4.43 2.05
C ILE A 16 -2.71 -4.51 3.50
N LYS A 17 -1.75 -4.70 4.42
CA LYS A 17 -1.97 -4.64 5.85
C LYS A 17 -2.26 -3.20 6.23
N ALA A 18 -3.46 -2.96 6.71
CA ALA A 18 -3.94 -1.67 7.18
C ALA A 18 -4.91 -1.90 8.34
N GLU A 19 -5.07 -0.88 9.18
CA GLU A 19 -6.02 -0.89 10.28
C GLU A 19 -7.20 0.03 9.95
N PRO A 20 -8.44 -0.33 10.30
CA PRO A 20 -8.86 -1.51 11.08
C PRO A 20 -9.01 -2.81 10.25
N ILE A 21 -8.90 -2.72 8.92
CA ILE A 21 -9.12 -3.85 8.02
C ILE A 21 -8.13 -3.83 6.86
N ASN A 22 -7.72 -5.03 6.43
CA ASN A 22 -6.88 -5.20 5.25
C ASN A 22 -7.55 -4.62 3.99
N VAL A 23 -6.74 -3.96 3.18
CA VAL A 23 -7.20 -3.29 1.96
C VAL A 23 -6.88 -4.19 0.76
N PHE A 24 -7.89 -4.44 -0.08
CA PHE A 24 -7.72 -5.20 -1.31
C PHE A 24 -7.22 -4.31 -2.45
N PHE A 25 -6.30 -4.80 -3.28
CA PHE A 25 -5.91 -4.13 -4.51
C PHE A 25 -5.82 -5.09 -5.70
N HIS A 26 -6.13 -4.57 -6.89
CA HIS A 26 -5.97 -5.29 -8.15
C HIS A 26 -4.71 -4.80 -8.87
N ARG A 27 -4.09 -5.64 -9.70
CA ARG A 27 -2.92 -5.27 -10.53
C ARG A 27 -3.16 -4.00 -11.36
N ALA A 28 -4.38 -3.80 -11.84
CA ALA A 28 -4.75 -2.61 -12.63
C ALA A 28 -4.70 -1.29 -11.82
N ALA A 29 -4.63 -1.37 -10.49
CA ALA A 29 -4.46 -0.21 -9.62
C ALA A 29 -2.99 0.06 -9.26
N VAL A 30 -2.06 -0.78 -9.73
CA VAL A 30 -0.62 -0.62 -9.49
C VAL A 30 -0.04 0.28 -10.56
N ASP A 31 0.57 1.39 -10.15
CA ASP A 31 1.32 2.28 -11.03
C ASP A 31 2.83 2.02 -10.87
N GLY A 32 3.50 1.70 -11.98
CA GLY A 32 4.94 1.48 -11.98
C GLY A 32 5.31 0.06 -11.55
N ASP A 33 6.18 -0.05 -10.55
CA ASP A 33 6.76 -1.33 -10.14
C ASP A 33 5.74 -2.26 -9.48
N VAL A 34 5.86 -3.54 -9.79
CA VAL A 34 4.98 -4.58 -9.26
C VAL A 34 5.37 -4.87 -7.81
N PRO A 35 4.49 -4.61 -6.83
CA PRO A 35 4.79 -4.85 -5.42
C PRO A 35 4.94 -6.35 -5.13
N LYS A 36 5.81 -6.67 -4.18
CA LYS A 36 5.99 -8.00 -3.60
C LYS A 36 5.48 -8.04 -2.17
N ALA A 37 5.24 -9.26 -1.68
CA ALA A 37 4.93 -9.45 -0.26
C ALA A 37 6.10 -8.94 0.59
N GLY A 38 5.79 -8.08 1.57
CA GLY A 38 6.76 -7.44 2.42
C GLY A 38 7.05 -5.97 2.09
N ASP A 39 6.76 -5.53 0.87
CA ASP A 39 7.04 -4.16 0.42
C ASP A 39 6.10 -3.14 1.07
N MET A 40 6.62 -1.92 1.27
CA MET A 40 5.83 -0.76 1.66
C MET A 40 5.22 -0.13 0.41
N VAL A 41 3.91 0.13 0.45
CA VAL A 41 3.22 0.79 -0.65
C VAL A 41 2.41 1.98 -0.15
N ARG A 42 2.36 3.04 -0.96
CA ARG A 42 1.37 4.11 -0.83
C ARG A 42 0.17 3.81 -1.72
N TYR A 43 -1.01 4.15 -1.25
CA TYR A 43 -2.26 3.93 -1.97
C TYR A 43 -3.35 4.89 -1.49
N ASP A 44 -4.43 5.00 -2.25
CA ASP A 44 -5.66 5.64 -1.83
C ASP A 44 -6.72 4.59 -1.51
N ALA A 45 -7.18 4.58 -0.26
CA ALA A 45 -8.24 3.69 0.18
C ALA A 45 -9.60 4.27 -0.22
N MET A 46 -10.35 3.54 -1.03
CA MET A 46 -11.73 3.85 -1.34
C MET A 46 -12.67 2.86 -0.66
N PRO A 47 -13.77 3.30 -0.04
CA PRO A 47 -14.83 2.41 0.38
C PRO A 47 -15.30 1.59 -0.82
N SER A 48 -15.29 0.27 -0.70
CA SER A 48 -16.01 -0.56 -1.63
C SER A 48 -17.35 -0.90 -0.98
N GLY A 49 -18.44 -1.05 -1.74
CA GLY A 49 -19.72 -1.54 -1.21
C GLY A 49 -19.68 -2.99 -0.71
N ARG A 50 -18.49 -3.53 -0.40
CA ARG A 50 -18.21 -4.87 0.11
C ARG A 50 -17.47 -4.77 1.44
N SER A 51 -17.19 -5.93 2.05
CA SER A 51 -16.58 -6.04 3.36
C SER A 51 -15.17 -5.45 3.51
N SER A 52 -14.43 -5.17 2.42
CA SER A 52 -13.07 -4.63 2.48
C SER A 52 -12.90 -3.42 1.55
N PRO A 53 -12.23 -2.35 2.00
CA PRO A 53 -11.90 -1.21 1.14
C PRO A 53 -11.00 -1.65 -0.02
N LYS A 54 -11.10 -0.91 -1.12
CA LYS A 54 -10.28 -1.12 -2.31
C LYS A 54 -9.21 -0.03 -2.39
N ALA A 55 -7.98 -0.42 -2.67
CA ALA A 55 -6.90 0.51 -2.94
C ALA A 55 -6.83 0.88 -4.43
N THR A 56 -6.60 2.16 -4.68
CA THR A 56 -6.28 2.76 -5.99
C THR A 56 -4.91 3.44 -5.94
N SER A 57 -4.29 3.67 -7.10
CA SER A 57 -3.01 4.40 -7.21
C SER A 57 -1.88 3.80 -6.35
N VAL A 58 -1.78 2.47 -6.34
CA VAL A 58 -0.82 1.71 -5.53
C VAL A 58 0.58 1.88 -6.11
N ARG A 59 1.53 2.36 -5.29
CA ARG A 59 2.95 2.48 -5.67
C ARG A 59 3.85 1.97 -4.57
N VAL A 60 4.91 1.27 -4.96
CA VAL A 60 5.98 0.86 -4.05
C VAL A 60 6.71 2.10 -3.55
N ILE A 61 6.95 2.15 -2.24
CA ILE A 61 7.80 3.13 -1.58
C ILE A 61 9.09 2.41 -1.25
N ASP A 62 10.21 2.99 -1.67
CA ASP A 62 11.51 2.50 -1.26
C ASP A 62 11.66 2.67 0.27
N PRO A 63 11.94 1.61 1.04
CA PRO A 63 12.13 1.71 2.49
C PRO A 63 13.16 2.77 2.89
N ASP A 64 14.18 3.02 2.06
CA ASP A 64 15.18 4.06 2.33
C ASP A 64 14.56 5.46 2.31
N VAL A 65 13.59 5.71 1.41
CA VAL A 65 12.87 6.98 1.35
C VAL A 65 11.97 7.19 2.56
N LEU A 66 11.40 6.12 3.10
CA LEU A 66 10.56 6.22 4.30
C LEU A 66 11.40 6.51 5.55
N ALA A 67 12.55 5.84 5.69
CA ALA A 67 13.47 6.07 6.80
C ALA A 67 14.03 7.51 6.78
N GLU A 68 14.33 8.04 5.60
CA GLU A 68 14.76 9.43 5.44
C GLU A 68 13.65 10.43 5.75
N ALA A 69 12.39 10.14 5.37
CA ALA A 69 11.25 10.99 5.75
C ALA A 69 11.07 11.05 7.28
N GLU A 70 11.12 9.91 7.98
CA GLU A 70 11.02 9.89 9.45
C GLU A 70 12.19 10.65 10.12
N ARG A 71 13.40 10.57 9.55
CA ARG A 71 14.57 11.29 10.06
C ARG A 71 14.47 12.81 9.87
N VAL A 72 13.88 13.27 8.77
CA VAL A 72 13.73 14.70 8.46
C VAL A 72 12.55 15.34 9.21
N PHE A 73 11.47 14.59 9.44
CA PHE A 73 10.30 15.10 10.19
C PHE A 73 10.33 14.79 11.70
N GLY A 74 11.35 14.08 12.18
CA GLY A 74 11.55 13.69 13.59
C GLY A 74 12.30 14.71 14.46
N SER A 75 12.05 16.01 14.30
CA SER A 75 12.43 17.02 15.30
C SER A 75 11.41 18.17 15.31
N ALA A 76 10.36 18.02 16.11
CA ALA A 76 9.56 19.12 16.63
C ALA A 76 9.29 18.86 18.11
#